data_AF-A0A1J3EMM0-F1
#
_entry.id   AF-A0A1J3EMM0-F1
#
_cell.length_a   1.000
_cell.length_b   1.000
_cell.length_c   1.000
_cell.angle_alpha   90.00
_cell.angle_beta   90.00
_cell.angle_gamma   90.00
#
_symmetry.space_group_name_H-M   'P 1'
#
loop_
_entity.id
_entity.type
_entity.pdbx_description
1 polymer ?
#
loop_
_entity_poly.entity_id
_entity_poly.type
_entity_poly.pdbx_seq_one_letter_code
_entity_poly.pdbx_strand_id
1 'polypeptide(L)' 'MTTDIESLKAITTESIDLENVPVEEVFQHLKCTKEGLTGNEVQERLTLFGYNKLEEKKESKILKFLGFMWNPLSWVM' A
#
# COMPACT_ATOMS: atom_id res chain seq x y z
N MET A 1 5.14 -23.33 6.99
CA MET A 1 4.99 -22.47 5.80
C MET A 1 3.88 -21.44 5.95
N THR A 2 2.75 -21.74 6.60
CA THR A 2 1.69 -20.73 6.87
C THR A 2 2.07 -19.69 7.93
N THR A 3 2.98 -20.02 8.84
CA THR A 3 3.43 -19.19 9.97
C THR A 3 4.20 -17.93 9.56
N ASP A 4 4.99 -17.99 8.48
CA ASP A 4 5.80 -16.85 8.04
C ASP A 4 4.98 -15.76 7.35
N ILE A 5 3.94 -16.16 6.62
CA ILE A 5 3.01 -15.24 5.95
C ILE A 5 2.17 -14.49 6.99
N GLU A 6 1.71 -15.18 8.03
CA GLU A 6 0.87 -14.61 9.09
C GLU A 6 1.66 -13.59 9.93
N SER A 7 2.92 -13.88 10.22
CA SER A 7 3.83 -12.94 10.90
C SER A 7 4.27 -11.76 10.02
N LEU A 8 4.34 -11.91 8.70
CA LEU A 8 4.55 -10.77 7.78
C LEU A 8 3.33 -9.84 7.72
N LYS A 9 2.11 -10.36 7.82
CA LYS A 9 0.89 -9.55 7.93
C LYS A 9 0.77 -8.81 9.28
N ALA A 10 1.31 -9.40 10.35
CA ALA A 10 1.37 -8.74 11.65
C ALA A 10 2.20 -7.44 11.61
N ILE A 11 3.28 -7.40 10.82
CA ILE A 11 4.12 -6.20 10.61
C ILE A 11 3.29 -4.99 10.12
N THR A 12 2.24 -5.21 9.32
CA THR A 12 1.40 -4.12 8.80
C THR A 12 0.40 -3.60 9.83
N THR A 13 0.08 -4.43 10.82
CA THR A 13 -0.97 -4.16 11.80
C THR A 13 -0.40 -3.51 13.06
N GLU A 14 0.86 -3.80 13.38
CA GLU A 14 1.57 -3.21 14.51
C GLU A 14 2.24 -1.88 14.11
N SER A 15 1.81 -0.78 14.72
CA SER A 15 2.45 0.52 14.57
C SER A 15 3.74 0.58 15.39
N ILE A 16 4.80 -0.05 14.89
CA ILE A 16 6.14 0.05 15.47
C ILE A 16 6.70 1.42 15.08
N ASP A 17 7.13 2.19 16.07
CA ASP A 17 7.81 3.46 15.83
C ASP A 17 9.24 3.21 15.34
N LEU A 18 9.40 3.12 14.02
CA LEU A 18 10.67 2.81 13.36
C LEU A 18 11.69 3.95 13.46
N GLU A 19 11.30 5.16 13.88
CA GLU A 19 12.21 6.32 13.94
C GLU A 19 13.11 6.30 15.18
N ASN A 20 12.62 5.74 16.29
CA ASN A 20 13.32 5.76 17.59
C ASN A 20 13.97 4.42 17.98
N VAL A 21 13.79 3.37 17.18
CA VAL A 21 14.26 1.99 17.47
C VAL A 21 15.65 1.76 16.85
N PRO A 22 16.56 1.02 17.53
CA PRO A 22 17.86 0.70 16.97
C PRO A 22 17.75 -0.14 15.69
N VAL A 23 18.67 0.10 14.74
CA VAL A 23 18.60 -0.48 13.39
C VAL A 23 18.58 -2.02 13.41
N GLU A 24 19.30 -2.65 14.34
CA GLU A 24 19.30 -4.10 14.53
C GLU A 24 17.89 -4.66 14.85
N GLU A 25 17.09 -3.96 15.64
CA GLU A 25 15.71 -4.36 15.95
C GLU A 25 14.79 -4.13 14.74
N VAL A 26 15.01 -3.06 13.97
CA VAL A 26 14.27 -2.81 12.72
C VAL A 26 14.42 -3.97 11.73
N PHE A 27 15.63 -4.53 11.59
CA PHE A 27 15.87 -5.70 10.73
C PHE A 27 15.10 -6.95 11.20
N GLN A 28 14.99 -7.15 12.53
CA GLN A 28 14.23 -8.26 13.10
C GLN A 28 12.72 -8.07 12.86
N HIS A 29 12.20 -6.86 13.10
CA HIS A 29 10.79 -6.54 12.90
C HIS A 29 10.38 -6.64 11.42
N LEU A 30 11.19 -6.11 10.50
CA LEU A 30 10.91 -6.14 9.06
C LEU A 30 11.29 -7.47 8.39
N LYS A 31 11.84 -8.41 9.17
CA LYS A 31 12.39 -9.69 8.71
C LYS A 31 13.28 -9.51 7.48
N CYS A 32 14.25 -8.60 7.55
CA CYS A 32 15.17 -8.36 6.45
C CYS A 32 16.61 -8.43 6.93
N THR A 33 17.53 -8.72 6.01
CA THR A 33 18.96 -8.77 6.33
C THR A 33 19.64 -7.47 5.91
N LYS A 34 20.87 -7.24 6.38
CA LYS A 34 21.69 -6.09 5.93
C LYS A 34 22.01 -6.14 4.43
N GLU A 35 21.97 -7.32 3.83
CA GLU A 35 22.17 -7.53 2.37
C GLU A 35 20.86 -7.36 1.58
N GLY A 36 19.73 -7.19 2.27
CA GLY A 36 18.41 -7.01 1.68
C GLY A 36 17.56 -8.28 1.71
N LEU A 37 16.73 -8.43 0.68
CA LEU A 37 15.82 -9.55 0.47
C LEU A 37 16.17 -10.29 -0.80
N THR A 38 15.95 -11.60 -0.81
CA THR A 38 16.08 -12.42 -2.01
C THR A 38 14.92 -12.17 -2.97
N GLY A 39 15.11 -12.44 -4.27
CA GLY A 39 14.07 -12.24 -5.28
C GLY A 39 12.78 -13.00 -5.02
N ASN A 40 12.87 -14.19 -4.41
CA ASN A 40 11.70 -14.99 -4.05
C ASN A 40 10.90 -14.34 -2.91
N GLU A 41 11.57 -13.86 -1.86
CA GLU A 41 10.92 -13.15 -0.75
C GLU A 41 10.26 -11.85 -1.21
N VAL A 42 10.89 -11.13 -2.15
CA VAL A 42 10.31 -9.93 -2.76
C VAL A 42 9.02 -10.29 -3.50
N GLN A 43 9.01 -11.38 -4.26
CA GLN A 43 7.82 -11.79 -5.02
C GLN A 43 6.67 -12.19 -4.08
N GLU A 44 6.97 -12.95 -3.01
CA GLU A 44 5.98 -13.30 -1.98
C GLU A 44 5.40 -12.04 -1.31
N ARG A 45 6.25 -11.10 -0.90
CA ARG A 45 5.83 -9.82 -0.31
C ARG A 45 5.00 -9.01 -1.28
N LEU A 46 5.38 -8.95 -2.56
CA LEU A 46 4.64 -8.20 -3.57
C LEU A 46 3.24 -8.76 -3.81
N THR A 47 3.06 -10.09 -3.72
CA THR A 47 1.73 -10.70 -3.78
C THR A 47 0.89 -10.45 -2.51
N LEU A 48 1.53 -10.26 -1.35
CA LEU A 48 0.86 -10.02 -0.08
C LEU A 48 0.48 -8.54 0.15
N PHE A 49 1.40 -7.62 -0.14
CA PHE A 49 1.25 -6.19 0.13
C PHE A 49 0.78 -5.39 -1.09
N GLY A 50 0.96 -5.93 -2.29
CA GLY A 50 0.73 -5.20 -3.53
C GLY A 50 1.86 -4.20 -3.83
N TYR A 51 1.67 -3.46 -4.92
CA TYR A 51 2.65 -2.48 -5.38
C TYR A 51 2.57 -1.21 -4.54
N ASN A 52 3.73 -0.69 -4.13
CA ASN A 52 3.85 0.64 -3.51
C ASN A 52 3.71 1.74 -4.58
N LYS A 53 2.51 1.89 -5.13
CA LYS A 53 2.17 2.95 -6.08
C LYS A 53 1.02 3.77 -5.51
N LEU A 54 1.18 5.10 -5.51
CA LEU A 54 0.09 6.00 -5.20
C LEU A 54 -1.07 5.77 -6.18
N GLU A 55 -2.28 5.65 -5.65
CA GLU A 55 -3.47 5.48 -6.47
C GLU A 55 -3.65 6.69 -7.39
N GLU A 56 -3.53 6.46 -8.68
CA GLU A 56 -3.86 7.47 -9.69
C GLU A 56 -5.37 7.58 -9.77
N LYS A 57 -5.92 8.65 -9.19
CA LYS A 57 -7.34 9.00 -9.35
C LYS A 57 -7.59 9.46 -10.78
N LYS A 58 -7.94 8.53 -11.65
CA LYS A 58 -8.31 8.84 -13.04
C LYS A 58 -9.72 9.38 -13.09
N GLU A 59 -9.84 10.68 -13.30
CA GLU A 59 -11.14 11.29 -13.58
C GLU A 59 -11.57 10.98 -15.02
N SER A 60 -12.74 10.38 -15.20
CA SER A 60 -13.35 10.26 -16.52
C SER A 60 -13.94 11.60 -16.93
N LYS A 61 -13.40 12.18 -18.01
CA LYS A 61 -13.88 13.47 -18.55
C LYS A 61 -15.36 13.42 -18.94
N ILE A 62 -15.84 12.28 -19.43
CA ILE A 62 -17.25 12.05 -19.79
C ILE A 62 -18.12 12.04 -18.53
N LEU A 63 -17.70 11.34 -17.47
CA LEU A 63 -18.44 11.33 -16.21
C LEU A 63 -18.46 12.70 -15.54
N LYS A 64 -17.36 13.47 -15.66
CA LYS A 64 -17.31 14.86 -15.18
C LYS A 64 -18.30 15.74 -15.94
N PHE A 65 -18.36 15.61 -17.27
CA PHE A 65 -19.33 16.30 -18.13
C PHE A 65 -20.79 15.92 -17.80
N LEU A 66 -21.09 14.63 -17.67
CA LEU A 66 -22.42 14.16 -17.27
C LEU A 66 -22.80 14.61 -15.86
N GLY A 67 -21.82 14.70 -14.93
CA GLY A 67 -22.02 15.27 -13.61
C GLY A 67 -22.42 16.75 -13.64
N PHE A 68 -21.88 17.56 -14.57
CA PHE A 68 -22.31 18.95 -14.76
C PHE A 68 -23.77 19.05 -15.21
N MET A 69 -24.28 18.07 -15.96
CA MET A 69 -25.68 18.03 -16.39
C MET A 69 -26.64 17.73 -15.23
N TRP A 70 -26.16 17.33 -14.06
CA TRP A 70 -27.00 17.16 -12.85
C TRP A 70 -27.14 18.45 -12.03
N ASN A 71 -26.65 19.59 -12.53
CA ASN A 71 -26.85 20.88 -11.91
C ASN A 71 -28.25 21.43 -12.25
N PRO A 72 -29.12 21.76 -11.26
CA PRO A 72 -30.45 22.31 -11.53
C PRO A 72 -30.42 23.62 -12.35
N LEU A 73 -29.35 24.42 -12.26
CA LEU A 73 -29.18 25.60 -13.12
C LEU A 73 -29.02 25.26 -14.61
N SER A 74 -28.53 24.05 -14.94
CA SER A 74 -28.35 23.59 -16.32
C SER A 74 -29.68 23.24 -17.02
N TRP A 75 -30.80 23.18 -16.29
CA TRP A 75 -32.13 22.81 -16.81
C TRP A 75 -33.13 23.96 -16.77
N VAL A 76 -32.76 25.07 -16.13
CA VAL A 76 -33.65 26.22 -15.87
C VAL A 76 -33.58 27.28 -16.98
N MET A 77 -32.61 27.19 -17.90
CA MET A 77 -32.53 28.05 -19.11
C MET A 77 -32.98 27.32 -20.38
#